data_AF-A0A1H4YWW3-F1
#
_entry.id   AF-A0A1H4YWW3-F1
#
_cell.length_a   1.000
_cell.length_b   1.000
_cell.length_c   1.000
_cell.angle_alpha   90.00
_cell.angle_beta   90.00
_cell.angle_gamma   90.00
#
_symmetry.space_group_name_H-M   'P 1'
#
loop_
_entity.id
_entity.type
_entity.pdbx_description
1 polymer ?
#
loop_
_entity_poly.entity_id
_entity_poly.type
_entity_poly.pdbx_seq_one_letter_code
_entity_poly.pdbx_strand_id
1 'polypeptide(L)' 'MTSPMPRPRPADLELSDEDRSKDEFFIEVAHVAEAMIAAHGKDFAIGALILSARFIAEGKPLIKRQGETVVEWMAAAKTK' A
#
# COMPACT_ATOMS: atom_id res chain seq x y z
N MET A 1 -34.11 21.55 36.17
CA MET A 1 -34.37 20.91 34.86
C MET A 1 -33.04 20.81 34.13
N THR A 2 -32.38 19.65 34.18
CA THR A 2 -31.12 19.41 33.46
C THR A 2 -31.45 19.17 31.99
N SER A 3 -31.06 20.09 31.11
CA SER A 3 -31.23 19.92 29.66
C SER A 3 -30.46 18.67 29.20
N PRO A 4 -31.06 17.75 28.42
CA PRO A 4 -30.34 16.58 27.96
C PRO A 4 -29.30 17.00 26.91
N MET A 5 -28.09 16.44 27.02
CA MET A 5 -27.04 16.55 26.00
C MET A 5 -27.61 16.17 24.62
N PRO A 6 -27.34 16.96 23.56
CA PRO A 6 -27.75 16.59 22.21
C PRO A 6 -27.04 15.29 21.82
N ARG A 7 -27.82 14.30 21.36
CA ARG A 7 -27.26 13.10 20.73
C ARG A 7 -26.62 13.53 19.40
N PRO A 8 -25.36 13.15 19.11
CA PRO A 8 -24.75 13.44 17.81
C PRO A 8 -25.63 12.82 16.71
N ARG A 9 -25.81 13.56 15.62
CA ARG A 9 -26.65 13.10 14.50
C ARG A 9 -25.82 12.16 13.62
N PRO A 10 -26.42 11.18 12.94
CA PRO A 10 -25.70 10.29 12.02
C PRO A 10 -24.94 11.02 10.89
N ALA A 11 -25.28 12.29 10.64
CA ALA A 11 -24.60 13.17 9.68
C ALA A 11 -23.21 13.63 10.14
N ASP A 12 -22.84 13.44 11.42
CA ASP A 12 -21.53 13.81 11.94
C ASP A 12 -20.45 12.75 11.64
N LEU A 13 -20.80 11.69 10.89
CA LEU A 13 -19.86 10.74 10.28
C LEU A 13 -19.54 11.14 8.82
N GLU A 14 -19.41 12.43 8.54
CA GLU A 14 -18.70 12.83 7.33
C GLU A 14 -17.28 12.27 7.47
N LEU A 15 -16.96 11.25 6.65
CA LEU A 15 -15.61 10.70 6.53
C LEU A 15 -14.68 11.89 6.32
N SER A 16 -13.75 12.07 7.24
CA SER A 16 -12.74 13.11 7.09
C SER A 16 -11.99 12.89 5.77
N ASP A 17 -11.40 13.95 5.22
CA ASP A 17 -10.56 13.80 4.02
C ASP A 17 -9.43 12.80 4.24
N GLU A 18 -8.96 12.67 5.50
CA GLU A 18 -8.00 11.65 5.91
C GLU A 18 -8.58 10.23 5.80
N ASP A 19 -9.81 10.01 6.26
CA ASP A 19 -10.47 8.69 6.18
C ASP A 19 -10.75 8.30 4.73
N ARG A 20 -11.14 9.26 3.88
CA ARG A 20 -11.31 9.04 2.44
C ARG A 20 -9.99 8.63 1.79
N SER A 21 -8.90 9.34 2.09
CA SER A 21 -7.58 9.01 1.54
C SER A 21 -7.13 7.61 1.97
N LYS A 22 -7.37 7.22 3.23
CA LYS A 22 -7.07 5.86 3.71
C LYS A 22 -7.87 4.81 2.96
N ASP A 23 -9.17 5.04 2.75
CA ASP A 23 -10.04 4.12 2.04
C ASP A 23 -9.59 3.89 0.59
N GLU A 24 -9.17 4.95 -0.11
CA GLU A 24 -8.59 4.86 -1.46
C GLU A 24 -7.36 3.95 -1.50
N PHE A 25 -6.46 4.04 -0.51
CA PHE A 25 -5.32 3.12 -0.41
C PHE A 25 -5.75 1.68 -0.12
N PHE A 26 -6.78 1.45 0.70
CA PHE A 26 -7.31 0.11 0.93
C PHE A 26 -7.88 -0.50 -0.35
N ILE A 27 -8.57 0.29 -1.17
CA ILE A 27 -9.09 -0.14 -2.47
C ILE A 27 -7.94 -0.56 -3.41
N GLU A 28 -6.89 0.25 -3.51
CA GLU A 28 -5.71 -0.08 -4.33
C GLU A 28 -5.01 -1.36 -3.86
N VAL A 29 -4.84 -1.53 -2.54
CA VAL A 29 -4.27 -2.76 -1.98
C VAL A 29 -5.14 -3.98 -2.30
N ALA A 30 -6.47 -3.82 -2.26
CA ALA A 30 -7.41 -4.89 -2.62
C ALA A 30 -7.28 -5.27 -4.10
N HIS A 31 -7.21 -4.30 -5.02
CA HIS A 31 -7.02 -4.57 -6.45
C HIS A 31 -5.72 -5.34 -6.72
N VAL A 32 -4.62 -4.95 -6.07
CA VAL A 32 -3.34 -5.66 -6.19
C VAL A 32 -3.44 -7.09 -5.62
N ALA A 33 -4.08 -7.25 -4.46
CA ALA A 33 -4.27 -8.57 -3.86
C ALA A 33 -5.08 -9.50 -4.79
N GLU A 34 -6.18 -9.02 -5.36
CA GLU A 34 -6.99 -9.78 -6.32
C GLU A 34 -6.18 -10.16 -7.58
N ALA A 35 -5.37 -9.24 -8.11
CA ALA A 35 -4.48 -9.56 -9.23
C ALA A 35 -3.45 -10.65 -8.88
N MET A 36 -2.88 -10.61 -7.68
CA MET A 36 -1.96 -11.65 -7.19
C MET A 36 -2.66 -13.00 -7.01
N ILE A 37 -3.89 -12.99 -6.49
CA ILE A 37 -4.72 -14.20 -6.31
C ILE A 37 -5.03 -14.82 -7.68
N ALA A 38 -5.45 -14.01 -8.66
CA ALA A 38 -5.78 -14.47 -10.00
C ALA A 38 -4.56 -15.08 -10.72
N ALA A 39 -3.36 -14.52 -10.53
CA ALA A 39 -2.15 -14.99 -11.21
C ALA A 39 -1.47 -16.19 -10.51
N HIS A 40 -1.49 -16.24 -9.17
CA HIS A 40 -0.62 -17.15 -8.39
C HIS A 40 -1.32 -17.85 -7.22
N GLY A 41 -2.59 -17.53 -6.94
CA GLY A 41 -3.37 -18.11 -5.86
C GLY A 41 -3.28 -17.36 -4.53
N LYS A 42 -4.19 -17.73 -3.63
CA LYS A 42 -4.43 -17.03 -2.36
C LYS A 42 -3.25 -17.08 -1.40
N ASP A 43 -2.60 -18.24 -1.28
CA ASP A 43 -1.49 -18.42 -0.33
C ASP A 43 -0.29 -17.53 -0.69
N PHE A 44 -0.01 -17.39 -1.99
CA PHE A 44 1.01 -16.46 -2.49
C PHE A 44 0.68 -15.01 -2.15
N ALA A 45 -0.55 -14.57 -2.44
CA ALA A 45 -0.98 -13.20 -2.19
C ALA A 45 -0.85 -12.82 -0.69
N ILE A 46 -1.33 -13.70 0.19
CA ILE A 46 -1.21 -13.52 1.64
C ILE A 46 0.26 -13.42 2.06
N GLY A 47 1.11 -14.36 1.63
CA GLY A 47 2.51 -14.40 2.01
C GLY A 47 3.28 -13.14 1.59
N ALA A 48 3.03 -12.65 0.37
CA ALA A 48 3.68 -11.46 -0.17
C ALA A 48 3.22 -10.17 0.54
N LEU A 49 1.93 -10.04 0.89
CA LEU A 49 1.43 -8.90 1.66
C LEU A 49 1.99 -8.89 3.09
N ILE A 50 2.05 -10.05 3.75
CA ILE A 50 2.68 -10.18 5.08
C ILE A 50 4.16 -9.79 5.03
N LEU A 51 4.90 -10.26 4.02
CA LEU A 51 6.31 -9.92 3.85
C LEU A 51 6.51 -8.41 3.63
N SER A 52 5.65 -7.79 2.82
CA SER A 52 5.67 -6.35 2.58
C SER A 52 5.42 -5.56 3.86
N ALA A 53 4.39 -5.95 4.63
CA ALA A 53 4.11 -5.35 5.94
C ALA A 53 5.28 -5.48 6.91
N ARG A 54 5.96 -6.64 6.92
CA ARG A 54 7.17 -6.84 7.72
C ARG A 54 8.30 -5.91 7.31
N PHE A 55 8.54 -5.72 6.01
CA PHE A 55 9.59 -4.80 5.53
C PHE A 55 9.31 -3.36 5.95
N ILE A 56 8.04 -2.93 5.90
CA ILE A 56 7.61 -1.62 6.41
C ILE A 56 7.92 -1.50 7.89
N ALA A 57 7.52 -2.49 8.70
CA ALA A 57 7.77 -2.50 10.14
C ALA A 57 9.26 -2.49 10.50
N GLU A 58 10.10 -3.09 9.67
CA GLU A 58 11.56 -3.11 9.82
C GLU A 58 12.26 -1.87 9.22
N GLY A 59 11.52 -0.92 8.64
CA GLY A 59 12.08 0.27 7.99
C GLY A 59 12.90 -0.04 6.73
N LYS A 60 12.67 -1.20 6.10
CA LYS A 60 13.38 -1.62 4.89
C LYS A 60 12.73 -1.01 3.65
N PRO A 61 13.52 -0.61 2.63
CA PRO A 61 12.98 -0.13 1.37
C PRO A 61 12.26 -1.28 0.64
N LEU A 62 10.98 -1.06 0.29
CA LEU A 62 10.19 -1.99 -0.52
C LEU A 62 10.65 -2.04 -1.97
N ILE A 63 11.22 -0.94 -2.46
CA ILE A 63 11.78 -0.81 -3.79
C ILE A 63 13.27 -0.61 -3.63
N LYS A 64 14.06 -1.66 -3.92
CA LYS A 64 15.44 -1.43 -4.33
C LYS A 64 15.35 -0.87 -5.75
N ARG A 65 15.55 0.44 -5.90
CA ARG A 65 15.88 0.99 -7.22
C ARG A 65 17.14 0.23 -7.65
N GLN A 66 17.02 -0.70 -8.60
CA GLN A 66 18.17 -1.16 -9.35
C GLN A 66 18.63 0.04 -10.19
N GLY A 67 19.32 0.98 -9.55
CA GLY A 67 20.25 1.85 -10.24
C GLY A 67 21.37 0.94 -10.72
N GLU A 68 21.75 1.10 -11.99
CA GLU A 68 22.69 0.28 -12.75
C GLU A 68 22.09 -1.01 -13.28
N THR A 69 21.23 -0.84 -14.29
CA THR A 69 20.98 -1.93 -15.23
C THR A 69 22.30 -2.33 -15.89
N VAL A 70 22.49 -3.63 -16.16
CA VAL A 70 23.68 -4.18 -16.86
C VAL A 70 23.93 -3.46 -18.19
N VAL A 71 22.88 -2.86 -18.79
CA VAL A 71 22.93 -2.03 -19.99
C VAL A 71 23.80 -0.78 -19.80
N GLU A 72 23.77 -0.15 -18.63
CA GLU A 72 24.54 1.04 -18.28
C GLU A 72 26.04 0.72 -18.13
N TRP A 73 26.35 -0.44 -17.54
CA TRP A 73 27.71 -0.98 -17.47
C TRP A 73 28.24 -1.39 -18.85
N MET A 74 27.41 -2.00 -19.68
CA MET A 74 27.77 -2.36 -21.06
C MET A 74 27.98 -1.13 -21.95
N ALA A 75 27.26 -0.03 -21.71
CA ALA A 75 27.45 1.24 -22.41
C ALA A 75 28.76 1.93 -21.97
N ALA A 76 29.07 1.94 -20.67
CA ALA A 76 30.32 2.50 -20.16
C ALA A 76 31.56 1.72 -20.63
N ALA A 77 31.46 0.39 -20.73
CA ALA A 77 32.55 -0.49 -21.18
C ALA A 77 32.88 -0.38 -22.68
N LYS A 78 31.96 0.14 -23.51
CA LYS A 78 32.18 0.37 -24.95
C LYS A 78 32.88 1.69 -25.26
N THR A 79 33.04 2.56 -24.27
CA THR A 79 33.62 3.92 -24.45
C THR A 79 35.08 3.99 -23.97
N LYS A 80 35.74 2.85 -23.78
CA LYS A 80 37.15 2.77 -23.37
C LYS A 80 37.97 1.92 -24.31
#